data_AF-A0A0R1GXE5-F1
#
_entry.id   AF-A0A0R1GXE5-F1
#
_cell.length_a   1.000
_cell.length_b   1.000
_cell.length_c   1.000
_cell.angle_alpha   90.00
_cell.angle_beta   90.00
_cell.angle_gamma   90.00
#
_symmetry.space_group_name_H-M   'P 1'
#
loop_
_entity.id
_entity.type
_entity.pdbx_description
1 polymer ?
#
loop_
_entity_poly.entity_id
_entity_poly.type
_entity_poly.pdbx_seq_one_letter_code
_entity_poly.pdbx_strand_id
1 'polypeptide(L)'
;MTWAQWFVTPAFTSVFFLLGVLTLYWFMTDRITKKLQKRHPTINVSRVRTIIGLLYMAILIVGAQLSVDGTGNGWVFVNFQIFAVVFISYFLQLEIKFWQTAIVIVGFMGINGTLMIPLSWLFAAIYVGLYYAMKLVKQHQHHTWTDFVDYSLVNLAFSTAMWGVMKFRFNLHPITVGWEILFSFFFMTIMFVYISSVRDGANTIAQLTYTTNFDELTHVHNFYAYKNNFGQAFDHAQRHQEPLTLMLFDIDHFKQVNDTYGHLTGDYVLTTVSRMITQELKASNPKLQLYRTGGEEFTIFFANYTPAQAHTTVTAIARRIRETPMQHAGETFNITISVGLTQLKSGDENQVDTYRRADEQLYHSKRHGRDQVTVG
;
A
#
# COMPACT_ATOMS: atom_id res chain seq x y z
N MET A 1 12.73 -37.35 -10.67
CA MET A 1 11.85 -36.54 -11.54
C MET A 1 12.60 -36.36 -12.85
N THR A 2 12.14 -36.96 -13.95
CA THR A 2 12.60 -36.54 -15.27
C THR A 2 11.74 -35.35 -15.71
N TRP A 3 12.28 -34.43 -16.48
CA TRP A 3 11.54 -33.27 -17.02
C TRP A 3 10.27 -33.67 -17.79
N ALA A 4 10.18 -34.93 -18.25
CA ALA A 4 9.13 -35.42 -19.13
C ALA A 4 7.96 -36.13 -18.41
N GLN A 5 8.10 -36.53 -17.13
CA GLN A 5 7.06 -37.32 -16.45
C GLN A 5 6.80 -36.81 -15.03
N TRP A 6 5.66 -36.14 -14.87
CA TRP A 6 5.09 -35.84 -13.55
C TRP A 6 4.19 -36.99 -13.11
N PHE A 7 4.51 -37.62 -11.98
CA PHE A 7 3.71 -38.69 -11.38
C PHE A 7 2.50 -38.19 -10.58
N VAL A 8 2.34 -36.87 -10.48
CA VAL A 8 1.26 -36.21 -9.75
C VAL A 8 0.16 -35.83 -10.72
N THR A 9 -1.11 -36.00 -10.30
CA THR A 9 -2.25 -35.72 -11.17
C THR A 9 -2.26 -34.26 -11.65
N PRO A 10 -2.61 -33.99 -12.92
CA PRO A 10 -2.63 -32.64 -13.48
C PRO A 10 -3.46 -31.62 -12.67
N ALA A 11 -4.47 -32.08 -11.92
CA ALA A 11 -5.29 -31.20 -11.09
C ALA A 11 -4.47 -30.58 -9.95
N PHE A 12 -3.65 -31.37 -9.26
CA PHE A 12 -2.82 -30.87 -8.15
C PHE A 12 -1.71 -29.95 -8.65
N THR A 13 -1.03 -30.34 -9.73
CA THR A 13 0.04 -29.54 -10.33
C THR A 13 -0.47 -28.18 -10.83
N SER A 14 -1.71 -28.14 -11.33
CA SER A 14 -2.37 -26.92 -11.79
C SER A 14 -2.65 -25.95 -10.65
N VAL A 15 -2.95 -26.41 -9.43
CA VAL A 15 -3.10 -25.52 -8.25
C VAL A 15 -1.80 -24.78 -7.96
N PHE A 16 -0.68 -25.51 -7.89
CA PHE A 16 0.63 -24.88 -7.63
C PHE A 16 1.08 -23.97 -8.76
N PHE A 17 0.81 -24.36 -10.01
CA PHE A 17 1.06 -23.50 -11.16
C PHE A 17 0.26 -22.19 -11.05
N LEU A 18 -1.03 -22.27 -10.72
CA LEU A 18 -1.91 -21.11 -10.54
C LEU A 18 -1.37 -20.16 -9.46
N LEU A 19 -1.11 -20.71 -8.27
CA LEU A 19 -0.61 -19.94 -7.14
C LEU A 19 0.78 -19.37 -7.43
N GLY A 20 1.64 -20.11 -8.15
CA GLY A 20 2.94 -19.65 -8.60
C GLY A 20 2.84 -18.46 -9.56
N VAL A 21 1.95 -18.55 -10.55
CA VAL A 21 1.66 -17.46 -11.49
C VAL A 21 1.17 -16.21 -10.75
N LEU A 22 0.27 -16.35 -9.79
CA LEU A 22 -0.23 -15.24 -8.98
C LEU A 22 0.87 -14.63 -8.11
N THR A 23 1.63 -15.47 -7.41
CA THR A 23 2.70 -15.04 -6.50
C THR A 23 3.81 -14.32 -7.26
N LEU A 24 4.24 -14.86 -8.39
CA LEU A 24 5.28 -14.26 -9.23
C LEU A 24 4.85 -12.91 -9.78
N TYR A 25 3.60 -12.77 -10.24
CA TYR A 25 3.05 -11.50 -10.69
C TYR A 25 3.16 -10.44 -9.59
N TRP A 26 2.66 -10.75 -8.39
CA TRP A 26 2.65 -9.84 -7.26
C TRP A 26 4.07 -9.43 -6.85
N PHE A 27 4.96 -10.42 -6.71
CA PHE A 27 6.34 -10.19 -6.33
C PHE A 27 7.08 -9.28 -7.32
N MET A 28 6.97 -9.56 -8.62
CA MET A 28 7.62 -8.73 -9.65
C MET A 28 7.04 -7.32 -9.67
N THR A 29 5.71 -7.21 -9.65
CA THR A 29 5.02 -5.92 -9.74
C THR A 29 5.34 -5.02 -8.55
N ASP A 30 5.35 -5.57 -7.33
CA ASP A 30 5.69 -4.82 -6.12
C ASP A 30 7.15 -4.34 -6.14
N ARG A 31 8.11 -5.21 -6.51
CA ARG A 31 9.52 -4.80 -6.61
C ARG A 31 9.76 -3.73 -7.67
N ILE A 32 9.16 -3.88 -8.85
CA ILE A 32 9.31 -2.91 -9.94
C ILE A 32 8.69 -1.56 -9.55
N THR A 33 7.47 -1.58 -9.01
CA THR A 33 6.78 -0.34 -8.61
C THR A 33 7.52 0.39 -7.49
N LYS A 34 7.98 -0.31 -6.44
CA LYS A 34 8.81 0.29 -5.37
C LYS A 34 10.11 0.88 -5.91
N LYS A 35 10.81 0.18 -6.79
CA LYS A 35 12.06 0.66 -7.40
C LYS A 35 11.83 1.90 -8.26
N LEU A 36 10.73 1.96 -9.00
CA LEU A 36 10.36 3.11 -9.82
C LEU A 36 9.94 4.31 -8.96
N GLN A 37 9.14 4.11 -7.92
CA GLN A 37 8.75 5.18 -6.99
C GLN A 37 9.95 5.81 -6.29
N LYS A 38 10.96 5.00 -5.92
CA LYS A 38 12.21 5.51 -5.33
C LYS A 38 12.98 6.43 -6.28
N ARG A 39 12.89 6.20 -7.60
CA ARG A 39 13.56 7.03 -8.63
C ARG A 39 12.70 8.20 -9.11
N HIS A 40 11.38 7.99 -9.20
CA HIS A 40 10.40 8.94 -9.72
C HIS A 40 9.17 8.97 -8.79
N PRO A 41 9.15 9.82 -7.75
CA PRO A 41 8.09 9.84 -6.76
C PRO A 41 6.69 10.16 -7.31
N THR A 42 6.60 10.85 -8.46
CA THR A 42 5.34 11.25 -9.11
C THR A 42 4.78 10.21 -10.08
N ILE A 43 5.40 9.03 -10.21
CA ILE A 43 4.96 8.02 -11.17
C ILE A 43 3.58 7.47 -10.80
N ASN A 44 2.69 7.37 -11.79
CA ASN A 44 1.38 6.74 -11.59
C ASN A 44 1.55 5.22 -11.51
N VAL A 45 1.59 4.71 -10.28
CA VAL A 45 1.78 3.27 -9.97
C VAL A 45 0.69 2.41 -10.62
N SER A 46 -0.55 2.88 -10.67
CA SER A 46 -1.65 2.13 -11.28
C SER A 46 -1.39 1.86 -12.77
N ARG A 47 -0.96 2.89 -13.52
CA ARG A 47 -0.58 2.71 -14.93
C ARG A 47 0.56 1.71 -15.11
N VAL A 48 1.57 1.75 -14.24
CA VAL A 48 2.71 0.81 -14.28
C VAL A 48 2.23 -0.62 -14.02
N ARG A 49 1.39 -0.85 -12.99
CA ARG A 49 0.82 -2.17 -12.69
C ARG A 49 0.00 -2.72 -13.84
N THR A 50 -0.76 -1.87 -14.52
CA THR A 50 -1.55 -2.24 -15.71
C THR A 50 -0.68 -2.72 -16.86
N ILE A 51 0.37 -1.96 -17.20
CA ILE A 51 1.27 -2.33 -18.30
C ILE A 51 1.98 -3.67 -17.98
N ILE A 52 2.52 -3.81 -16.76
CA ILE A 52 3.20 -5.05 -16.34
C ILE A 52 2.21 -6.23 -16.35
N GLY A 53 0.98 -6.04 -15.85
CA GLY A 53 -0.06 -7.06 -15.86
C GLY A 53 -0.44 -7.53 -17.25
N LEU A 54 -0.66 -6.60 -18.19
CA LEU A 54 -0.96 -6.95 -19.58
C LEU A 54 0.18 -7.75 -20.22
N LEU A 55 1.43 -7.29 -20.09
CA LEU A 55 2.59 -7.98 -20.65
C LEU A 55 2.77 -9.37 -20.03
N TYR A 56 2.67 -9.47 -18.71
CA TYR A 56 2.80 -10.72 -17.98
C TYR A 56 1.77 -11.76 -18.43
N MET A 57 0.50 -11.36 -18.49
CA MET A 57 -0.56 -12.27 -18.91
C MET A 57 -0.50 -12.61 -20.39
N ALA A 58 -0.12 -11.67 -21.26
CA ALA A 58 0.07 -11.94 -22.68
C ALA A 58 1.18 -12.99 -22.91
N ILE A 59 2.33 -12.84 -22.23
CA ILE A 59 3.44 -13.79 -22.30
C ILE A 59 3.00 -15.17 -21.80
N LEU A 60 2.26 -15.23 -20.69
CA LEU A 60 1.77 -16.50 -20.15
C LEU A 60 0.78 -17.20 -21.07
N ILE A 61 -0.21 -16.48 -21.62
CA ILE A 61 -1.22 -17.06 -22.50
C ILE A 61 -0.58 -17.54 -23.81
N VAL A 62 0.27 -16.71 -24.43
CA VAL A 62 0.95 -17.08 -25.68
C VAL A 62 1.94 -18.22 -25.46
N GLY A 63 2.74 -18.16 -24.38
CA GLY A 63 3.69 -19.23 -24.04
C GLY A 63 2.99 -20.56 -23.75
N ALA A 64 1.89 -20.53 -23.01
CA ALA A 64 1.06 -21.71 -22.77
C ALA A 64 0.47 -22.26 -24.07
N GLN A 65 -0.05 -21.39 -24.95
CA GLN A 65 -0.60 -21.81 -26.25
C GLN A 65 0.46 -22.50 -27.13
N LEU A 66 1.63 -21.88 -27.27
CA LEU A 66 2.74 -22.42 -28.09
C LEU A 66 3.23 -23.78 -27.58
N SER A 67 3.12 -24.04 -26.28
CA SER A 67 3.54 -25.31 -25.67
C SER A 67 2.61 -26.48 -26.02
N VAL A 68 1.42 -26.19 -26.55
CA VAL A 68 0.33 -27.14 -26.69
C VAL A 68 -0.16 -27.22 -28.13
N ASP A 69 0.23 -26.25 -28.95
CA ASP A 69 -0.07 -26.25 -30.38
C ASP A 69 0.39 -27.55 -31.04
N GLY A 70 -0.46 -28.11 -31.90
CA GLY A 70 -0.26 -29.42 -32.51
C GLY A 70 -0.47 -30.65 -31.60
N THR A 71 -0.80 -30.47 -30.31
CA THR A 71 -1.13 -31.60 -29.41
C THR A 71 -2.64 -31.88 -29.36
N GLY A 72 -3.02 -33.16 -29.16
CA GLY A 72 -4.44 -33.55 -29.04
C GLY A 72 -5.17 -33.05 -27.79
N ASN A 73 -4.45 -32.40 -26.86
CA ASN A 73 -4.95 -31.96 -25.56
C ASN A 73 -5.08 -30.43 -25.43
N GLY A 74 -5.10 -29.70 -26.55
CA GLY A 74 -5.26 -28.24 -26.57
C GLY A 74 -6.47 -27.71 -25.79
N TRP A 75 -7.54 -28.50 -25.71
CA TRP A 75 -8.76 -28.16 -24.97
C TRP A 75 -8.56 -28.06 -23.44
N VAL A 76 -7.52 -28.68 -22.87
CA VAL A 76 -7.24 -28.66 -21.41
C VAL A 76 -6.89 -27.25 -20.91
N PHE A 77 -6.42 -26.36 -21.80
CA PHE A 77 -5.98 -25.01 -21.44
C PHE A 77 -7.11 -23.99 -21.29
N VAL A 78 -8.35 -24.36 -21.59
CA VAL A 78 -9.52 -23.47 -21.51
C VAL A 78 -9.70 -22.93 -20.09
N ASN A 79 -9.52 -23.77 -19.06
CA ASN A 79 -9.61 -23.33 -17.65
C ASN A 79 -8.56 -22.26 -17.31
N PHE A 80 -7.34 -22.41 -17.82
CA PHE A 80 -6.28 -21.43 -17.62
C PHE A 80 -6.61 -20.09 -18.28
N GLN A 81 -7.20 -20.11 -19.47
CA GLN A 81 -7.66 -18.91 -20.16
C GLN A 81 -8.81 -18.22 -19.41
N ILE A 82 -9.79 -18.98 -18.89
CA ILE A 82 -10.86 -18.43 -18.05
C ILE A 82 -10.25 -17.77 -16.81
N PHE A 83 -9.34 -18.46 -16.12
CA PHE A 83 -8.60 -17.90 -14.98
C PHE A 83 -7.87 -16.61 -15.36
N ALA A 84 -7.16 -16.58 -16.48
CA ALA A 84 -6.41 -15.41 -16.92
C ALA A 84 -7.33 -14.21 -17.14
N VAL A 85 -8.49 -14.42 -17.78
CA VAL A 85 -9.48 -13.35 -18.00
C VAL A 85 -10.04 -12.83 -16.68
N VAL A 86 -10.43 -13.72 -15.77
CA VAL A 86 -10.97 -13.34 -14.45
C VAL A 86 -9.91 -12.62 -13.61
N PHE A 87 -8.67 -13.08 -13.65
CA PHE A 87 -7.56 -12.43 -12.97
C PHE A 87 -7.38 -10.99 -13.44
N ILE A 88 -7.37 -10.78 -14.76
CA ILE A 88 -7.21 -9.45 -15.36
C ILE A 88 -8.43 -8.54 -15.08
N SER A 89 -9.65 -9.07 -15.20
CA SER A 89 -10.87 -8.26 -15.08
C SER A 89 -11.26 -7.94 -13.64
N TYR A 90 -11.28 -8.95 -12.77
CA TYR A 90 -11.79 -8.85 -11.42
C TYR A 90 -10.72 -8.40 -10.41
N PHE A 91 -9.51 -8.97 -10.51
CA PHE A 91 -8.46 -8.71 -9.53
C PHE A 91 -7.55 -7.58 -9.96
N LEU A 92 -7.01 -7.59 -11.17
CA LEU A 92 -6.16 -6.50 -11.64
C LEU A 92 -6.94 -5.24 -12.00
N GLN A 93 -8.25 -5.36 -12.28
CA GLN A 93 -9.12 -4.26 -12.70
C GLN A 93 -8.54 -3.44 -13.87
N LEU A 94 -7.87 -4.13 -14.80
CA LEU A 94 -7.25 -3.43 -15.93
C LEU A 94 -8.33 -2.78 -16.78
N GLU A 95 -8.19 -1.48 -17.07
CA GLU A 95 -9.10 -0.77 -17.95
C GLU A 95 -8.80 -1.08 -19.42
N ILE A 96 -9.32 -2.20 -19.91
CA ILE A 96 -9.19 -2.60 -21.31
C ILE A 96 -10.44 -2.16 -22.06
N LYS A 97 -10.24 -1.34 -23.10
CA LYS A 97 -11.30 -0.89 -24.00
C LYS A 97 -11.68 -2.04 -24.94
N PHE A 98 -12.94 -2.06 -25.39
CA PHE A 98 -13.45 -3.12 -26.26
C PHE A 98 -12.64 -3.29 -27.56
N TRP A 99 -12.17 -2.19 -28.15
CA TRP A 99 -11.34 -2.29 -29.35
C TRP A 99 -9.96 -2.94 -29.08
N GLN A 100 -9.43 -2.80 -27.85
CA GLN A 100 -8.17 -3.44 -27.47
C GLN A 100 -8.36 -4.95 -27.28
N THR A 101 -9.48 -5.38 -26.68
CA THR A 101 -9.80 -6.81 -26.60
C THR A 101 -10.01 -7.40 -28.00
N ALA A 102 -10.68 -6.67 -28.90
CA ALA A 102 -10.87 -7.09 -30.29
C ALA A 102 -9.53 -7.28 -31.03
N ILE A 103 -8.57 -6.35 -30.89
CA ILE A 103 -7.24 -6.49 -31.51
C ILE A 103 -6.51 -7.74 -30.99
N VAL A 104 -6.50 -7.96 -29.67
CA VAL A 104 -5.83 -9.11 -29.07
C VAL A 104 -6.46 -10.42 -29.55
N ILE A 105 -7.79 -10.48 -29.62
CA ILE A 105 -8.54 -11.65 -30.10
C ILE A 105 -8.25 -11.93 -31.56
N VAL A 106 -8.33 -10.92 -32.43
CA VAL A 106 -8.06 -11.07 -33.87
C VAL A 106 -6.61 -11.48 -34.10
N GLY A 107 -5.66 -10.89 -33.37
CA GLY A 107 -4.25 -11.28 -33.42
C GLY A 107 -4.05 -12.74 -32.99
N PHE A 108 -4.63 -13.14 -31.86
CA PHE A 108 -4.57 -14.52 -31.37
C PHE A 108 -5.21 -15.51 -32.36
N MET A 109 -6.37 -15.19 -32.92
CA MET A 109 -7.04 -16.03 -33.92
C MET A 109 -6.25 -16.11 -35.23
N GLY A 110 -5.58 -15.03 -35.63
CA GLY A 110 -4.69 -15.00 -36.79
C GLY A 110 -3.49 -15.92 -36.61
N ILE A 111 -2.82 -15.88 -35.46
CA ILE A 111 -1.70 -16.77 -35.12
C ILE A 111 -2.15 -18.25 -35.17
N ASN A 112 -3.34 -18.56 -34.67
CA ASN A 112 -3.87 -19.93 -34.65
C ASN A 112 -4.58 -20.34 -35.96
N GLY A 113 -4.66 -19.47 -36.97
CA GLY A 113 -5.37 -19.76 -38.23
C GLY A 113 -6.88 -20.00 -38.08
N THR A 114 -7.51 -19.49 -37.01
CA THR A 114 -8.90 -19.80 -36.64
C THR A 114 -9.93 -18.74 -37.07
N LEU A 115 -9.51 -17.71 -37.81
CA LEU A 115 -10.35 -16.56 -38.18
C LEU A 115 -11.62 -16.95 -38.98
N MET A 116 -11.52 -17.98 -39.82
CA MET A 116 -12.62 -18.41 -40.69
C MET A 116 -13.58 -19.41 -40.01
N ILE A 117 -13.35 -19.74 -38.74
CA ILE A 117 -14.15 -20.73 -38.01
C ILE A 117 -15.21 -19.99 -37.17
N PRO A 118 -16.51 -20.10 -37.48
CA PRO A 118 -17.57 -19.37 -36.74
C PRO A 118 -17.58 -19.68 -35.24
N LEU A 119 -17.25 -20.92 -34.87
CA LEU A 119 -17.20 -21.35 -33.48
C LEU A 119 -16.13 -20.61 -32.66
N SER A 120 -15.05 -20.17 -33.30
CA SER A 120 -13.98 -19.39 -32.64
C SER A 120 -14.46 -17.99 -32.27
N TRP A 121 -15.36 -17.40 -33.05
CA TRP A 121 -15.98 -16.11 -32.74
C TRP A 121 -16.95 -16.21 -31.57
N LEU A 122 -17.72 -17.29 -31.48
CA LEU A 122 -18.55 -17.57 -30.30
C LEU A 122 -17.69 -17.71 -29.04
N PHE A 123 -16.59 -18.45 -29.12
CA PHE A 123 -15.63 -18.62 -28.04
C PHE A 123 -15.04 -17.29 -27.57
N ALA A 124 -14.63 -16.44 -28.51
CA ALA A 124 -14.14 -15.09 -28.23
C ALA A 124 -15.21 -14.20 -27.56
N ALA A 125 -16.45 -14.25 -28.05
CA ALA A 125 -17.57 -13.49 -27.47
C ALA A 125 -17.83 -13.87 -26.01
N ILE A 126 -17.75 -15.16 -25.66
CA ILE A 126 -17.88 -15.63 -24.27
C ILE A 126 -16.76 -15.07 -23.39
N TYR A 127 -15.50 -15.04 -23.84
CA TYR A 127 -14.40 -14.44 -23.07
C TYR A 127 -14.55 -12.94 -22.87
N VAL A 128 -14.96 -12.20 -23.91
CA VAL A 128 -15.20 -10.77 -23.80
C VAL A 128 -16.37 -10.51 -22.84
N GLY A 129 -17.44 -11.29 -22.95
CA GLY A 129 -18.57 -11.25 -22.02
C GLY A 129 -18.13 -11.50 -20.58
N LEU A 130 -17.32 -12.54 -20.34
CA LEU A 130 -16.78 -12.87 -19.02
C LEU A 130 -15.95 -11.71 -18.45
N TYR A 131 -15.07 -11.12 -19.27
CA TYR A 131 -14.26 -9.97 -18.87
C TYR A 131 -15.14 -8.82 -18.38
N TYR A 132 -16.14 -8.40 -19.16
CA TYR A 132 -17.02 -7.29 -18.80
C TYR A 132 -17.97 -7.63 -17.65
N ALA A 133 -18.52 -8.85 -17.61
CA ALA A 133 -19.36 -9.30 -16.50
C ALA A 133 -18.60 -9.28 -15.18
N MET A 134 -17.39 -9.81 -15.14
CA MET A 134 -16.54 -9.77 -13.96
C MET A 134 -16.17 -8.36 -13.54
N LYS A 135 -15.92 -7.47 -14.51
CA LYS A 135 -15.68 -6.06 -14.24
C LYS A 135 -16.90 -5.41 -13.56
N LEU A 136 -18.11 -5.70 -14.04
CA LEU A 136 -19.36 -5.21 -13.45
C LEU A 136 -19.58 -5.75 -12.03
N VAL A 137 -19.38 -7.05 -11.81
CA VAL A 137 -19.47 -7.66 -10.46
C VAL A 137 -18.50 -6.97 -9.52
N LYS A 138 -17.26 -6.72 -9.97
CA LYS A 138 -16.25 -6.05 -9.16
C LYS A 138 -16.61 -4.60 -8.82
N GLN A 139 -17.27 -3.89 -9.73
CA GLN A 139 -17.71 -2.50 -9.51
C GLN A 139 -18.86 -2.40 -8.51
N HIS A 140 -19.71 -3.44 -8.41
CA HIS A 140 -20.83 -3.51 -7.47
C HIS A 140 -20.48 -4.29 -6.19
N GLN A 141 -19.18 -4.40 -5.86
CA GLN A 141 -18.75 -5.14 -4.69
C GLN A 141 -19.28 -4.50 -3.39
N HIS A 142 -19.84 -5.31 -2.49
CA HIS A 142 -20.44 -4.88 -1.23
C HIS A 142 -19.55 -5.12 0.00
N HIS A 143 -18.37 -5.72 -0.17
CA HIS A 143 -17.43 -6.08 0.91
C HIS A 143 -18.06 -7.02 1.95
N THR A 144 -18.97 -7.89 1.52
CA THR A 144 -19.65 -8.88 2.33
C THR A 144 -19.50 -10.27 1.69
N TRP A 145 -19.98 -11.31 2.37
CA TRP A 145 -19.93 -12.68 1.84
C TRP A 145 -20.68 -12.85 0.50
N THR A 146 -21.62 -11.96 0.17
CA THR A 146 -22.34 -12.00 -1.12
C THR A 146 -21.41 -11.76 -2.31
N ASP A 147 -20.28 -11.07 -2.13
CA ASP A 147 -19.29 -10.86 -3.19
C ASP A 147 -18.75 -12.16 -3.77
N PHE A 148 -18.57 -13.17 -2.91
CA PHE A 148 -18.13 -14.50 -3.32
C PHE A 148 -19.22 -15.21 -4.13
N VAL A 149 -20.48 -15.02 -3.74
CA VAL A 149 -21.64 -15.62 -4.42
C VAL A 149 -21.78 -15.05 -5.83
N ASP A 150 -21.80 -13.73 -5.98
CA ASP A 150 -21.93 -13.07 -7.29
C ASP A 150 -20.77 -13.44 -8.23
N TYR A 151 -19.53 -13.40 -7.69
CA TYR A 151 -18.34 -13.86 -8.40
C TYR A 151 -18.46 -15.32 -8.86
N SER A 152 -18.94 -16.20 -7.98
CA SER A 152 -19.05 -17.64 -8.26
C SER A 152 -20.14 -17.94 -9.29
N LEU A 153 -21.29 -17.26 -9.21
CA LEU A 153 -22.41 -17.43 -10.13
C LEU A 153 -22.03 -17.02 -11.55
N VAL A 154 -21.39 -15.87 -11.73
CA VAL A 154 -20.92 -15.43 -13.05
C VAL A 154 -19.86 -16.39 -13.59
N ASN A 155 -18.90 -16.80 -12.77
CA ASN A 155 -17.89 -17.79 -13.18
C ASN A 155 -18.53 -19.10 -13.64
N LEU A 156 -19.48 -19.64 -12.87
CA LEU A 156 -20.14 -20.90 -13.17
C LEU A 156 -20.95 -20.81 -14.47
N ALA A 157 -21.69 -19.72 -14.67
CA ALA A 157 -22.47 -19.50 -15.88
C ALA A 157 -21.58 -19.45 -17.14
N PHE A 158 -20.52 -18.64 -17.11
CA PHE A 158 -19.60 -18.51 -18.25
C PHE A 158 -18.75 -19.77 -18.47
N SER A 159 -18.32 -20.46 -17.41
CA SER A 159 -17.59 -21.73 -17.53
C SER A 159 -18.47 -22.82 -18.14
N THR A 160 -19.74 -22.90 -17.74
CA THR A 160 -20.71 -23.85 -18.31
C THR A 160 -20.95 -23.57 -19.79
N ALA A 161 -21.15 -22.30 -20.16
CA ALA A 161 -21.28 -21.90 -21.56
C ALA A 161 -20.02 -22.28 -22.37
N MET A 162 -18.84 -22.00 -21.83
CA MET A 162 -17.56 -22.26 -22.50
C MET A 162 -17.33 -23.75 -22.73
N TRP A 163 -17.51 -24.56 -21.69
CA TRP A 163 -17.34 -26.01 -21.78
C TRP A 163 -18.43 -26.69 -22.61
N GLY A 164 -19.62 -26.09 -22.69
CA GLY A 164 -20.64 -26.47 -23.67
C GLY A 164 -20.13 -26.34 -25.10
N VAL A 165 -19.51 -25.21 -25.44
CA VAL A 165 -18.89 -25.01 -26.77
C VAL A 165 -17.75 -26.01 -27.02
N MET A 166 -16.90 -26.27 -26.03
CA MET A 166 -15.81 -27.25 -26.13
C MET A 166 -16.32 -28.67 -26.36
N LYS A 167 -17.42 -29.05 -25.70
CA LYS A 167 -18.09 -30.34 -25.91
C LYS A 167 -18.43 -30.55 -27.37
N PHE A 168 -19.06 -29.56 -28.02
CA PHE A 168 -19.43 -29.66 -29.43
C PHE A 168 -18.22 -29.65 -30.36
N ARG A 169 -17.22 -28.82 -30.07
CA ARG A 169 -16.02 -28.68 -30.91
C ARG A 169 -15.17 -29.96 -30.95
N PHE A 170 -14.97 -30.58 -29.79
CA PHE A 170 -14.04 -31.70 -29.61
C PHE A 170 -14.75 -33.03 -29.36
N ASN A 171 -16.09 -33.05 -29.47
CA ASN A 171 -16.93 -34.22 -29.19
C ASN A 171 -16.62 -34.87 -27.82
N LEU A 172 -16.47 -34.05 -26.79
CA LEU A 172 -16.06 -34.50 -25.45
C LEU A 172 -17.19 -35.27 -24.77
N HIS A 173 -16.80 -36.27 -23.97
CA HIS A 173 -17.76 -37.00 -23.14
C HIS A 173 -18.38 -36.07 -22.08
N PRO A 174 -19.70 -36.16 -21.78
CA PRO A 174 -20.36 -35.29 -20.79
C PRO A 174 -19.70 -35.30 -19.40
N ILE A 175 -19.15 -36.44 -18.99
CA ILE A 175 -18.42 -36.57 -17.72
C ILE A 175 -17.16 -35.71 -17.70
N THR A 176 -16.40 -35.66 -18.81
CA THR A 176 -15.21 -34.80 -18.92
C THR A 176 -15.59 -33.34 -18.75
N VAL A 177 -16.65 -32.90 -19.44
CA VAL A 177 -17.18 -31.54 -19.31
C VAL A 177 -17.58 -31.21 -17.87
N GLY A 178 -18.25 -32.14 -17.19
CA GLY A 178 -18.61 -31.97 -15.78
C GLY A 178 -17.39 -31.79 -14.86
N TRP A 179 -16.35 -32.60 -15.05
CA TRP A 179 -15.10 -32.48 -14.29
C TRP A 179 -14.41 -31.14 -14.51
N GLU A 180 -14.37 -30.66 -15.76
CA GLU A 180 -13.70 -29.40 -16.09
C GLU A 180 -14.45 -28.17 -15.57
N ILE A 181 -15.78 -28.21 -15.52
CA ILE A 181 -16.59 -27.18 -14.86
C ILE A 181 -16.33 -27.19 -13.34
N LEU A 182 -16.27 -28.38 -12.72
CA LEU A 182 -15.95 -28.51 -11.30
C LEU A 182 -14.55 -27.98 -10.98
N PHE A 183 -13.56 -28.30 -11.81
CA PHE A 183 -12.20 -27.79 -11.67
C PHE A 183 -12.14 -26.27 -11.85
N SER A 184 -12.86 -25.71 -12.83
CA SER A 184 -13.00 -24.27 -12.99
C SER A 184 -13.52 -23.61 -11.71
N PHE A 185 -14.61 -24.12 -11.16
CA PHE A 185 -15.20 -23.61 -9.93
C PHE A 185 -14.22 -23.69 -8.74
N PHE A 186 -13.51 -24.81 -8.60
CA PHE A 186 -12.50 -25.01 -7.57
C PHE A 186 -11.34 -24.01 -7.68
N PHE A 187 -10.77 -23.83 -8.88
CA PHE A 187 -9.69 -22.87 -9.11
C PHE A 187 -10.14 -21.43 -8.88
N MET A 188 -11.36 -21.08 -9.30
CA MET A 188 -11.92 -19.75 -9.06
C MET A 188 -12.13 -19.48 -7.57
N THR A 189 -12.53 -20.49 -6.81
CA THR A 189 -12.67 -20.40 -5.34
C THR A 189 -11.31 -20.21 -4.68
N ILE A 190 -10.30 -21.02 -5.04
CA ILE A 190 -8.94 -20.85 -4.53
C ILE A 190 -8.39 -19.47 -4.86
N MET A 191 -8.55 -19.02 -6.11
CA MET A 191 -8.09 -17.70 -6.53
C MET A 191 -8.75 -16.59 -5.70
N PHE A 192 -10.07 -16.67 -5.48
CA PHE A 192 -10.79 -15.69 -4.67
C PHE A 192 -10.28 -15.67 -3.23
N VAL A 193 -10.20 -16.82 -2.58
CA VAL A 193 -9.74 -16.92 -1.19
C VAL A 193 -8.29 -16.43 -1.07
N TYR A 194 -7.41 -16.87 -1.96
CA TYR A 194 -5.99 -16.49 -1.95
C TYR A 194 -5.81 -14.98 -2.14
N ILE A 195 -6.42 -14.39 -3.17
CA ILE A 195 -6.22 -12.97 -3.45
C ILE A 195 -6.90 -12.09 -2.40
N SER A 196 -8.08 -12.46 -1.90
CA SER A 196 -8.73 -11.75 -0.80
C SER A 196 -7.86 -11.79 0.46
N SER A 197 -7.33 -12.98 0.82
CA SER A 197 -6.42 -13.12 1.98
C SER A 197 -5.15 -12.29 1.85
N VAL A 198 -4.51 -12.26 0.67
CA VAL A 198 -3.32 -11.44 0.42
C VAL A 198 -3.63 -9.95 0.57
N ARG A 199 -4.80 -9.50 0.10
CA ARG A 199 -5.22 -8.09 0.21
C ARG A 199 -5.55 -7.69 1.64
N ASP A 200 -6.30 -8.53 2.34
CA ASP A 200 -6.69 -8.28 3.73
C ASP A 200 -5.43 -8.25 4.61
N GLY A 201 -4.51 -9.19 4.41
CA GLY A 201 -3.22 -9.18 5.10
C GLY A 201 -2.42 -7.89 4.86
N ALA A 202 -2.37 -7.39 3.62
CA ALA A 202 -1.70 -6.12 3.31
C ALA A 202 -2.37 -4.92 4.00
N ASN A 203 -3.71 -4.88 4.03
CA ASN A 203 -4.47 -3.82 4.69
C ASN A 203 -4.30 -3.87 6.22
N THR A 204 -4.32 -5.06 6.81
CA THR A 204 -4.07 -5.25 8.25
C THR A 204 -2.67 -4.80 8.62
N ILE A 205 -1.65 -5.16 7.84
CA ILE A 205 -0.28 -4.70 8.06
C ILE A 205 -0.19 -3.16 7.96
N ALA A 206 -0.85 -2.55 6.96
CA ALA A 206 -0.88 -1.10 6.82
C ALA A 206 -1.55 -0.41 8.01
N GLN A 207 -2.70 -0.92 8.46
CA GLN A 207 -3.41 -0.40 9.62
C GLN A 207 -2.59 -0.53 10.90
N LEU A 208 -1.99 -1.70 11.14
CA LEU A 208 -1.08 -1.93 12.27
C LEU A 208 0.12 -0.99 12.21
N THR A 209 0.70 -0.77 11.03
CA THR A 209 1.80 0.17 10.86
C THR A 209 1.38 1.60 11.21
N TYR A 210 0.16 2.00 10.86
CA TYR A 210 -0.36 3.32 11.21
C TYR A 210 -0.59 3.46 12.71
N THR A 211 -1.38 2.57 13.32
CA THR A 211 -1.71 2.64 14.75
C THR A 211 -0.49 2.47 15.65
N THR A 212 0.55 1.78 15.19
CA THR A 212 1.81 1.63 15.95
C THR A 212 2.72 2.84 15.88
N ASN A 213 2.65 3.66 14.82
CA ASN A 213 3.61 4.75 14.59
C ASN A 213 3.07 6.15 14.75
N PHE A 214 1.74 6.32 14.85
CA PHE A 214 1.10 7.64 14.96
C PHE A 214 0.34 7.78 16.27
N ASP A 215 0.30 9.00 16.79
CA ASP A 215 -0.49 9.39 17.94
C ASP A 215 -1.96 9.53 17.53
N GLU A 216 -2.87 8.97 18.32
CA GLU A 216 -4.30 8.90 17.98
C GLU A 216 -4.96 10.27 17.94
N LEU A 217 -4.58 11.16 18.87
CA LEU A 217 -5.16 12.50 18.99
C LEU A 217 -4.60 13.46 17.93
N THR A 218 -3.27 13.55 17.84
CA THR A 218 -2.60 14.59 17.04
C THR A 218 -2.25 14.16 15.62
N HIS A 219 -2.30 12.85 15.33
CA HIS A 219 -1.90 12.22 14.07
C HIS A 219 -0.45 12.51 13.64
N VAL A 220 0.39 12.99 14.56
CA VAL A 220 1.84 13.05 14.36
C VAL A 220 2.47 11.73 14.79
N HIS A 221 3.76 11.55 14.58
CA HIS A 221 4.40 10.31 15.01
C HIS A 221 4.37 10.16 16.53
N ASN A 222 4.17 8.95 17.03
CA ASN A 222 4.14 8.69 18.47
C ASN A 222 5.55 8.41 19.04
N PHE A 223 5.62 8.15 20.34
CA PHE A 223 6.86 7.81 21.04
C PHE A 223 7.58 6.56 20.48
N TYR A 224 6.82 5.55 20.04
CA TYR A 224 7.41 4.34 19.43
C TYR A 224 8.14 4.68 18.13
N ALA A 225 7.48 5.44 17.24
CA ALA A 225 8.09 5.93 16.01
C ALA A 225 9.29 6.83 16.27
N TYR A 226 9.23 7.70 17.28
CA TYR A 226 10.37 8.51 17.72
C TYR A 226 11.57 7.64 18.08
N LYS A 227 11.40 6.69 19.01
CA LYS A 227 12.49 5.83 19.49
C LYS A 227 13.19 5.07 18.36
N ASN A 228 12.42 4.55 17.40
CA ASN A 228 12.97 3.82 16.26
C ASN A 228 13.68 4.74 15.27
N ASN A 229 13.06 5.86 14.89
CA ASN A 229 13.60 6.75 13.87
C ASN A 229 14.80 7.53 14.38
N PHE A 230 14.74 8.04 15.61
CA PHE A 230 15.86 8.74 16.22
C PHE A 230 17.04 7.81 16.49
N GLY A 231 16.80 6.57 16.91
CA GLY A 231 17.87 5.58 17.08
C GLY A 231 18.61 5.27 15.78
N GLN A 232 17.87 5.08 14.67
CA GLN A 232 18.49 4.92 13.35
C GLN A 232 19.26 6.16 12.90
N ALA A 233 18.73 7.36 13.15
CA ALA A 233 19.41 8.61 12.81
C ALA A 233 20.68 8.82 13.67
N PHE A 234 20.63 8.47 14.95
CA PHE A 234 21.76 8.49 15.88
C PHE A 234 22.87 7.57 15.38
N ASP A 235 22.56 6.29 15.14
CA ASP A 235 23.53 5.30 14.65
C ASP A 235 24.17 5.71 13.32
N HIS A 236 23.39 6.35 12.44
CA HIS A 236 23.90 6.90 11.18
C HIS A 236 24.85 8.06 11.42
N ALA A 237 24.40 9.08 12.17
CA ALA A 237 25.16 10.29 12.43
C ALA A 237 26.47 10.00 13.19
N GLN A 238 26.44 9.09 14.16
CA GLN A 238 27.63 8.67 14.90
C GLN A 238 28.64 7.95 14.00
N ARG A 239 28.18 7.03 13.14
CA ARG A 239 29.06 6.30 12.19
C ARG A 239 29.67 7.20 11.12
N HIS A 240 28.92 8.18 10.64
CA HIS A 240 29.33 9.05 9.54
C HIS A 240 29.86 10.42 9.99
N GLN A 241 29.92 10.68 11.30
CA GLN A 241 30.31 11.96 11.88
C GLN A 241 29.48 13.13 11.32
N GLU A 242 28.20 12.90 11.07
CA GLU A 242 27.28 13.91 10.57
C GLU A 242 26.58 14.64 11.72
N PRO A 243 26.25 15.94 11.57
CA PRO A 243 25.57 16.67 12.61
C PRO A 243 24.10 16.20 12.73
N LEU A 244 23.68 15.89 13.96
CA LEU A 244 22.30 15.55 14.30
C LEU A 244 21.85 16.46 15.42
N THR A 245 20.81 17.26 15.19
CA THR A 245 20.28 18.18 16.20
C THR A 245 18.93 17.68 16.69
N LEU A 246 18.70 17.71 18.00
CA LEU A 246 17.45 17.34 18.66
C LEU A 246 16.79 18.57 19.28
N MET A 247 15.51 18.76 18.98
CA MET A 247 14.62 19.74 19.58
C MET A 247 13.60 19.01 20.45
N LEU A 248 13.51 19.41 21.72
CA LEU A 248 12.45 19.04 22.65
C LEU A 248 11.64 20.28 22.98
N PHE A 249 10.31 20.15 23.04
CA PHE A 249 9.47 21.26 23.48
C PHE A 249 8.22 20.80 24.21
N ASP A 250 7.66 21.73 24.96
CA ASP A 250 6.45 21.56 25.77
C ASP A 250 5.55 22.79 25.59
N ILE A 251 4.23 22.58 25.64
CA ILE A 251 3.24 23.65 25.60
C ILE A 251 3.17 24.33 26.97
N ASP A 252 3.55 25.60 27.02
CA ASP A 252 3.58 26.36 28.25
C ASP A 252 2.19 26.46 28.88
N HIS A 253 2.12 26.26 30.20
CA HIS A 253 0.89 26.35 30.98
C HIS A 253 -0.23 25.39 30.51
N PHE A 254 0.09 24.28 29.82
CA PHE A 254 -0.92 23.35 29.32
C PHE A 254 -1.86 22.80 30.41
N LYS A 255 -1.33 22.50 31.60
CA LYS A 255 -2.17 22.11 32.75
C LYS A 255 -3.18 23.19 33.12
N GLN A 256 -2.80 24.46 33.12
CA GLN A 256 -3.70 25.57 33.40
C GLN A 256 -4.80 25.69 32.34
N VAL A 257 -4.49 25.43 31.07
CA VAL A 257 -5.49 25.36 30.00
C VAL A 257 -6.52 24.27 30.29
N ASN A 258 -6.07 23.06 30.65
CA ASN A 258 -6.97 21.97 31.03
C ASN A 258 -7.82 22.32 32.26
N ASP A 259 -7.20 22.88 33.29
CA ASP A 259 -7.88 23.23 34.54
C ASP A 259 -8.90 24.37 34.35
N THR A 260 -8.66 25.29 33.41
CA THR A 260 -9.52 26.47 33.15
C THR A 260 -10.63 26.17 32.14
N TYR A 261 -10.30 25.49 31.04
CA TYR A 261 -11.18 25.32 29.88
C TYR A 261 -11.61 23.86 29.63
N GLY A 262 -11.16 22.92 30.46
CA GLY A 262 -11.44 21.50 30.35
C GLY A 262 -10.56 20.76 29.33
N HIS A 263 -10.53 19.43 29.46
CA HIS A 263 -9.68 18.55 28.65
C HIS A 263 -9.95 18.63 27.14
N LEU A 264 -11.20 18.86 26.72
CA LEU A 264 -11.53 19.03 25.31
C LEU A 264 -10.79 20.22 24.67
N THR A 265 -10.61 21.30 25.44
CA THR A 265 -9.82 22.46 25.01
C THR A 265 -8.32 22.13 24.96
N GLY A 266 -7.83 21.32 25.90
CA GLY A 266 -6.47 20.78 25.85
C GLY A 266 -6.21 19.94 24.60
N ASP A 267 -7.14 19.06 24.26
CA ASP A 267 -7.09 18.24 23.04
C ASP A 267 -7.10 19.11 21.77
N TYR A 268 -7.94 20.15 21.75
CA TYR A 268 -7.94 21.16 20.70
C TYR A 268 -6.59 21.89 20.58
N VAL A 269 -5.96 22.23 21.71
CA VAL A 269 -4.65 22.88 21.73
C VAL A 269 -3.58 21.94 21.17
N LEU A 270 -3.51 20.69 21.61
CA LEU A 270 -2.54 19.70 21.14
C LEU A 270 -2.65 19.46 19.63
N THR A 271 -3.88 19.27 19.14
CA THR A 271 -4.15 19.07 17.71
C THR A 271 -3.81 20.30 16.88
N THR A 272 -4.14 21.50 17.37
CA THR A 272 -3.87 22.75 16.64
C THR A 272 -2.39 23.06 16.58
N VAL A 273 -1.66 22.91 17.69
CA VAL A 273 -0.20 23.07 17.74
C VAL A 273 0.47 22.08 16.78
N SER A 274 0.12 20.80 16.88
CA SER A 274 0.68 19.75 16.03
C SER A 274 0.49 20.05 14.54
N ARG A 275 -0.70 20.53 14.16
CA ARG A 275 -1.00 20.93 12.79
C ARG A 275 -0.19 22.14 12.33
N MET A 276 -0.08 23.18 13.15
CA MET A 276 0.68 24.40 12.81
C MET A 276 2.16 24.08 12.59
N ILE A 277 2.74 23.27 13.47
CA ILE A 277 4.15 22.86 13.39
C ILE A 277 4.36 21.98 12.15
N THR A 278 3.49 21.00 11.91
CA THR A 278 3.59 20.12 10.74
C THR A 278 3.57 20.92 9.43
N GLN A 279 2.80 22.01 9.36
CA GLN A 279 2.79 22.91 8.20
C GLN A 279 4.12 23.68 8.05
N GLU A 280 4.68 24.20 9.14
CA GLU A 280 6.00 24.88 9.12
C GLU A 280 7.13 23.92 8.73
N LEU A 281 7.10 22.68 9.24
CA LEU A 281 8.07 21.66 8.86
C LEU A 281 7.97 21.32 7.38
N LYS A 282 6.76 21.13 6.84
CA LYS A 282 6.55 20.86 5.41
C LYS A 282 7.03 22.01 4.52
N ALA A 283 6.86 23.25 4.94
CA ALA A 283 7.31 24.43 4.20
C ALA A 283 8.85 24.59 4.23
N SER A 284 9.48 24.28 5.36
CA SER A 284 10.93 24.41 5.52
C SER A 284 11.72 23.22 4.94
N ASN A 285 11.37 21.99 5.33
CA ASN A 285 11.95 20.76 4.81
C ASN A 285 10.95 19.60 4.96
N PRO A 286 10.37 19.07 3.85
CA PRO A 286 9.33 18.05 3.89
C PRO A 286 9.79 16.70 4.46
N LYS A 287 11.09 16.51 4.71
CA LYS A 287 11.62 15.32 5.38
C LYS A 287 11.50 15.39 6.91
N LEU A 288 11.37 16.58 7.49
CA LEU A 288 11.24 16.75 8.93
C LEU A 288 9.88 16.26 9.41
N GLN A 289 9.89 15.59 10.55
CA GLN A 289 8.71 14.99 11.15
C GLN A 289 8.56 15.48 12.59
N LEU A 290 7.31 15.65 13.02
CA LEU A 290 6.96 15.94 14.39
C LEU A 290 6.63 14.64 15.12
N TYR A 291 7.12 14.52 16.35
CA TYR A 291 6.85 13.39 17.23
C TYR A 291 6.19 13.90 18.53
N ARG A 292 5.14 13.24 18.99
CA ARG A 292 4.58 13.43 20.33
C ARG A 292 5.19 12.37 21.24
N THR A 293 6.01 12.80 22.19
CA THR A 293 6.81 11.94 23.06
C THR A 293 6.25 11.81 24.47
N GLY A 294 5.35 12.72 24.87
CA GLY A 294 4.65 12.71 26.15
C GLY A 294 3.29 13.41 26.04
N GLY A 295 2.64 13.67 27.18
CA GLY A 295 1.31 14.30 27.22
C GLY A 295 1.23 15.58 26.39
N GLU A 296 2.03 16.57 26.77
CA GLU A 296 2.20 17.86 26.11
C GLU A 296 3.60 18.05 25.49
N GLU A 297 4.41 16.98 25.52
CA GLU A 297 5.80 16.98 25.07
C GLU A 297 5.93 16.48 23.64
N PHE A 298 6.73 17.21 22.87
CA PHE A 298 6.97 16.94 21.48
C PHE A 298 8.46 17.06 21.13
N THR A 299 8.84 16.34 20.08
CA THR A 299 10.22 16.21 19.64
C THR A 299 10.34 16.35 18.13
N ILE A 300 11.42 16.98 17.67
CA ILE A 300 11.84 17.02 16.26
C ILE A 300 13.34 16.76 16.23
N PHE A 301 13.82 15.89 15.33
CA PHE A 301 15.25 15.75 15.07
C PHE A 301 15.59 16.17 13.64
N PHE A 302 16.72 16.83 13.50
CA PHE A 302 17.20 17.41 12.26
C PHE A 302 18.49 16.69 11.84
N ALA A 303 18.35 15.72 10.95
CA ALA A 303 19.49 14.99 10.39
C ALA A 303 20.27 15.89 9.43
N ASN A 304 21.59 15.97 9.62
CA ASN A 304 22.54 16.80 8.88
C ASN A 304 22.36 18.31 9.14
N TYR A 305 21.95 18.66 10.36
CA TYR A 305 21.79 20.05 10.80
C TYR A 305 22.58 20.30 12.08
N THR A 306 23.27 21.44 12.13
CA THR A 306 23.78 22.02 13.38
C THR A 306 22.66 22.77 14.13
N PRO A 307 22.82 23.07 15.43
CA PRO A 307 21.85 23.85 16.17
C PRO A 307 21.55 25.21 15.55
N ALA A 308 22.57 25.89 15.00
CA ALA A 308 22.38 27.18 14.32
C ALA A 308 21.48 27.06 13.08
N GLN A 309 21.61 25.99 12.30
CA GLN A 309 20.76 25.74 11.13
C GLN A 309 19.33 25.39 11.53
N ALA A 310 19.15 24.59 12.59
CA ALA A 310 17.83 24.25 13.10
C ALA A 310 17.13 25.45 13.75
N HIS A 311 17.88 26.33 14.42
CA HIS A 311 17.37 27.45 15.20
C HIS A 311 16.41 28.33 14.39
N THR A 312 16.70 28.63 13.11
CA THR A 312 15.80 29.43 12.26
C THR A 312 14.40 28.81 12.14
N THR A 313 14.31 27.50 11.89
CA THR A 313 13.03 26.78 11.81
C THR A 313 12.35 26.73 13.17
N VAL A 314 13.11 26.49 14.23
CA VAL A 314 12.60 26.41 15.61
C VAL A 314 12.01 27.74 16.08
N THR A 315 12.69 28.86 15.83
CA THR A 315 12.18 30.19 16.17
C THR A 315 10.94 30.55 15.34
N ALA A 316 10.89 30.16 14.06
CA ALA A 316 9.70 30.37 13.24
C ALA A 316 8.48 29.62 13.78
N ILE A 317 8.67 28.37 14.22
CA ILE A 317 7.64 27.57 14.89
C ILE A 317 7.15 28.25 16.16
N ALA A 318 8.05 28.61 17.07
CA ALA A 318 7.70 29.23 18.34
C ALA A 318 6.95 30.55 18.14
N ARG A 319 7.43 31.40 17.21
CA ARG A 319 6.77 32.65 16.83
C ARG A 319 5.36 32.40 16.28
N ARG A 320 5.20 31.45 15.35
CA ARG A 320 3.89 31.17 14.74
C ARG A 320 2.87 30.72 15.79
N ILE A 321 3.27 29.90 16.75
CA ILE A 321 2.39 29.47 17.84
C ILE A 321 1.98 30.66 18.70
N ARG A 322 2.94 31.48 19.11
CA ARG A 322 2.73 32.68 19.93
C ARG A 322 1.80 33.70 19.28
N GLU A 323 1.96 33.93 17.98
CA GLU A 323 1.23 34.93 17.21
C GLU A 323 -0.16 34.46 16.75
N THR A 324 -0.48 33.17 16.90
CA THR A 324 -1.77 32.61 16.48
C THR A 324 -2.72 32.48 17.68
N PRO A 325 -3.77 33.32 17.79
CA PRO A 325 -4.75 33.16 18.85
C PRO A 325 -5.56 31.88 18.66
N MET A 326 -5.78 31.16 19.76
CA MET A 326 -6.62 29.97 19.82
C MET A 326 -8.06 30.37 20.09
N GLN A 327 -9.00 29.78 19.35
CA GLN A 327 -10.44 30.02 19.52
C GLN A 327 -11.17 28.69 19.67
N HIS A 328 -11.69 28.44 20.88
CA HIS A 328 -12.41 27.21 21.18
C HIS A 328 -13.49 27.47 22.23
N ALA A 329 -14.66 26.85 22.08
CA ALA A 329 -15.79 26.98 23.01
C ALA A 329 -16.20 28.43 23.35
N GLY A 330 -16.01 29.38 22.43
CA GLY A 330 -16.34 30.80 22.64
C GLY A 330 -15.24 31.61 23.36
N GLU A 331 -14.17 30.96 23.79
CA GLU A 331 -13.03 31.59 24.44
C GLU A 331 -11.91 31.88 23.43
N THR A 332 -11.17 32.98 23.64
CA THR A 332 -9.96 33.30 22.88
C THR A 332 -8.79 33.44 23.83
N PHE A 333 -7.73 32.68 23.60
CA PHE A 333 -6.52 32.70 24.42
C PHE A 333 -5.28 32.44 23.56
N ASN A 334 -4.11 32.80 24.08
CA ASN A 334 -2.83 32.54 23.43
C ASN A 334 -2.08 31.45 24.17
N ILE A 335 -1.25 30.72 23.43
CA ILE A 335 -0.35 29.72 23.99
C ILE A 335 1.07 30.00 23.51
N THR A 336 2.05 29.52 24.28
CA THR A 336 3.47 29.59 23.93
C THR A 336 4.10 28.21 24.10
N ILE A 337 5.33 28.05 23.61
CA ILE A 337 6.10 26.84 23.84
C ILE A 337 7.47 27.19 24.41
N SER A 338 7.95 26.34 25.32
CA SER A 338 9.35 26.35 25.76
C SER A 338 10.10 25.30 24.97
N VAL A 339 11.31 25.61 24.51
CA VAL A 339 12.10 24.73 23.64
C VAL A 339 13.51 24.52 24.20
N GLY A 340 13.98 23.28 24.16
CA GLY A 340 15.38 22.90 24.33
C GLY A 340 15.96 22.35 23.02
N LEU A 341 17.12 22.85 22.63
CA LEU A 341 17.81 22.45 21.40
C LEU A 341 19.25 22.01 21.71
N THR A 342 19.67 20.85 21.23
CA THR A 342 21.05 20.37 21.41
C THR A 342 21.51 19.58 20.20
N GLN A 343 22.83 19.51 20.00
CA GLN A 343 23.44 18.61 19.03
C GLN A 343 23.86 17.29 19.69
N LEU A 344 23.82 16.21 18.91
CA LEU A 344 24.60 15.00 19.15
C LEU A 344 26.07 15.37 19.36
N LYS A 345 26.65 14.88 20.46
CA LYS A 345 28.07 15.08 20.80
C LYS A 345 28.82 13.76 20.57
N SER A 346 30.12 13.86 20.26
CA SER A 346 30.96 12.68 20.02
C SER A 346 31.10 11.76 21.24
N GLY A 347 30.84 12.29 22.45
CA GLY A 347 30.84 11.53 23.70
C GLY A 347 29.50 10.88 24.06
N ASP A 348 28.47 10.98 23.20
CA ASP A 348 27.20 10.30 23.46
C ASP A 348 27.35 8.80 23.19
N GLU A 349 27.07 7.99 24.21
CA GLU A 349 27.13 6.53 24.06
C GLU A 349 25.87 6.00 23.40
N ASN A 350 24.74 6.65 23.66
CA ASN A 350 23.45 6.28 23.11
C ASN A 350 22.51 7.50 22.99
N GLN A 351 21.41 7.31 22.28
CA GLN A 351 20.40 8.34 22.02
C GLN A 351 19.80 9.00 23.29
N VAL A 352 19.84 8.33 24.45
CA VAL A 352 19.31 8.88 25.71
C VAL A 352 20.17 10.05 26.21
N ASP A 353 21.47 10.04 25.94
CA ASP A 353 22.37 11.12 26.36
C ASP A 353 22.06 12.43 25.62
N THR A 354 21.80 12.34 24.31
CA THR A 354 21.33 13.49 23.53
C THR A 354 19.96 13.98 24.01
N TYR A 355 19.04 13.07 24.32
CA TYR A 355 17.71 13.42 24.85
C TYR A 355 17.81 14.14 26.20
N ARG A 356 18.61 13.62 27.13
CA ARG A 356 18.81 14.21 28.45
C ARG A 356 19.32 15.65 28.36
N ARG A 357 20.27 15.92 27.47
CA ARG A 357 20.73 17.29 27.23
C ARG A 357 19.64 18.20 26.65
N ALA A 358 18.83 17.69 25.72
CA ALA A 358 17.74 18.47 25.15
C ALA A 358 16.70 18.83 26.23
N ASP A 359 16.40 17.87 27.12
CA ASP A 359 15.52 18.07 28.27
C ASP A 359 16.09 19.08 29.28
N GLU A 360 17.40 19.05 29.56
CA GLU A 360 18.07 20.08 30.38
C GLU A 360 17.89 21.49 29.79
N GLN A 361 18.02 21.66 28.46
CA GLN A 361 17.77 22.94 27.80
C GLN A 361 16.30 23.34 27.85
N LEU A 362 15.37 22.39 27.70
CA LEU A 362 13.93 22.64 27.83
C LEU A 362 13.58 23.09 29.26
N TYR A 363 14.14 22.41 30.26
CA TYR A 363 13.99 22.77 31.66
C TYR A 363 14.51 24.18 31.93
N HIS A 364 15.67 24.53 31.37
CA HIS A 364 16.21 25.89 31.44
C HIS A 364 15.23 26.92 30.86
N SER A 365 14.67 26.68 29.68
CA SER A 365 13.63 27.54 29.07
C SER A 365 12.41 27.71 29.99
N LYS A 366 11.92 26.61 30.59
CA LYS A 366 10.76 26.66 31.51
C LYS A 366 11.04 27.47 32.78
N ARG A 367 12.28 27.44 33.28
CA ARG A 367 12.69 28.14 34.52
C ARG A 367 13.01 29.61 34.32
N HIS A 368 13.36 30.02 33.11
CA HIS A 368 13.76 31.41 32.80
C HIS A 368 12.66 32.21 32.10
N GLY A 369 11.39 31.96 32.45
CA GLY A 369 10.27 32.77 31.98
C GLY A 369 9.45 32.16 30.83
N ARG A 370 9.76 30.92 30.38
CA ARG A 370 9.06 30.21 29.29
C ARG A 370 9.13 30.96 27.95
N ASP A 371 8.38 30.52 26.94
CA ASP A 371 8.26 31.18 25.64
C ASP A 371 9.60 31.50 24.96
N GLN A 372 10.56 30.58 25.09
CA GLN A 372 11.92 30.78 24.62
C GLN A 372 12.59 29.49 24.14
N VAL A 373 13.67 29.69 23.38
CA VAL A 373 14.50 28.63 22.82
C VAL A 373 15.86 28.69 23.52
N THR A 374 16.23 27.64 24.24
CA THR A 374 17.58 27.49 24.82
C THR A 374 18.38 26.49 23.98
N VAL A 375 19.61 26.85 23.62
CA VAL A 375 20.52 26.03 22.82
C VAL A 375 21.72 25.60 23.69
N GLY A 376 22.09 24.31 23.67
CA GLY A 376 23.20 23.76 24.48
C GLY A 376 24.18 22.84 23.76
#